data_AF-A0A1F2Y6P4-F1
#
_entry.id   AF-A0A1F2Y6P4-F1
#
_cell.length_a   1.000
_cell.length_b   1.000
_cell.length_c   1.000
_cell.angle_alpha   90.00
_cell.angle_beta   90.00
_cell.angle_gamma   90.00
#
_symmetry.space_group_name_H-M   'P 1'
#
loop_
_entity.id
_entity.type
_entity.pdbx_description
1 polymer ?
#
loop_
_entity_poly.entity_id
_entity_poly.type
_entity_poly.pdbx_seq_one_letter_code
_entity_poly.pdbx_strand_id
1 'polypeptide(L)' 'MEFLEAALTVLREEGTPLHWTKIQDLALRRGYLDPFTQPDIRKHLLAALAQAVKDGRVAKDPVGVYRLP' A
#
# COMPACT_ATOMS: atom_id res chain seq x y z
N MET A 1 1.87 -3.58 -12.60
CA MET A 1 0.96 -2.95 -11.63
C MET A 1 1.81 -2.00 -10.80
N GLU A 2 1.41 -0.76 -10.61
CA GLU A 2 2.19 0.17 -9.78
C GLU A 2 1.99 -0.10 -8.28
N PHE A 3 2.97 0.27 -7.45
CA PHE A 3 2.92 0.09 -6.00
C PHE A 3 1.64 0.67 -5.37
N LEU A 4 1.16 1.78 -5.91
CA LEU A 4 -0.07 2.42 -5.48
C LEU A 4 -1.30 1.54 -5.74
N GLU A 5 -1.41 0.98 -6.95
CA GLU A 5 -2.53 0.12 -7.30
C GLU A 5 -2.55 -1.14 -6.46
N ALA A 6 -1.39 -1.75 -6.23
CA ALA A 6 -1.28 -2.91 -5.34
C ALA A 6 -1.75 -2.57 -3.92
N ALA A 7 -1.32 -1.43 -3.37
CA ALA A 7 -1.72 -0.98 -2.05
C ALA A 7 -3.23 -0.69 -1.94
N LEU A 8 -3.79 0.00 -2.94
CA LEU A 8 -5.23 0.30 -3.00
C LEU A 8 -6.07 -0.97 -3.17
N THR A 9 -5.58 -1.94 -3.94
CA THR A 9 -6.26 -3.23 -4.14
C THR A 9 -6.32 -3.99 -2.82
N VAL A 10 -5.19 -4.13 -2.12
CA VAL A 10 -5.15 -4.76 -0.79
C VAL A 10 -6.06 -4.06 0.21
N LEU A 11 -6.04 -2.72 0.25
CA LEU A 11 -6.93 -1.95 1.13
C LEU A 11 -8.42 -2.13 0.79
N ARG A 12 -8.78 -2.23 -0.50
CA ARG A 12 -10.17 -2.50 -0.92
C ARG A 12 -10.61 -3.90 -0.55
N GLU A 13 -9.75 -4.89 -0.77
CA GLU A 13 -10.09 -6.29 -0.52
C GLU A 13 -10.21 -6.60 0.97
N GLU A 14 -9.36 -6.01 1.80
CA GLU A 14 -9.44 -6.20 3.26
C GLU A 14 -10.52 -5.32 3.91
N GLY A 15 -10.93 -4.22 3.27
CA GLY A 15 -12.02 -3.35 3.74
C GLY A 15 -11.78 -2.71 5.11
N THR A 16 -10.55 -2.75 5.61
CA THR A 16 -10.18 -2.30 6.96
C THR A 16 -8.91 -1.45 6.93
N PRO A 17 -8.67 -0.60 7.95
CA PRO A 17 -7.43 0.15 8.07
C PRO A 17 -6.25 -0.80 8.27
N LEU A 18 -5.22 -0.70 7.44
CA LEU A 18 -4.04 -1.57 7.51
C LEU A 18 -2.75 -0.79 7.68
N HIS A 19 -1.85 -1.33 8.49
CA HIS A 19 -0.49 -0.84 8.58
C HIS A 19 0.27 -1.11 7.27
N TRP A 20 1.13 -0.19 6.84
CA TRP A 20 1.87 -0.31 5.57
C TRP A 20 2.66 -1.62 5.42
N THR A 21 3.19 -2.19 6.52
CA THR A 21 3.87 -3.49 6.50
C THR A 21 2.92 -4.63 6.13
N LYS A 22 1.69 -4.60 6.65
CA LYS A 22 0.62 -5.55 6.34
C LYS A 22 0.21 -5.42 4.87
N ILE A 23 0.10 -4.20 4.36
CA ILE A 23 -0.20 -3.94 2.95
C ILE A 23 0.90 -4.53 2.07
N GLN A 24 2.18 -4.31 2.42
CA GLN A 24 3.31 -4.87 1.71
C GLN A 24 3.29 -6.41 1.69
N ASP A 25 3.13 -7.03 2.87
CA ASP A 25 3.12 -8.49 3.01
C ASP A 25 1.96 -9.12 2.21
N LEU A 26 0.76 -8.54 2.28
CA LEU A 26 -0.39 -9.01 1.51
C LEU A 26 -0.19 -8.83 0.01
N ALA A 27 0.37 -7.69 -0.42
CA ALA A 27 0.65 -7.44 -1.83
C ALA A 27 1.71 -8.42 -2.38
N LEU A 28 2.71 -8.79 -1.58
CA LEU A 28 3.68 -9.83 -1.94
C LEU A 28 3.02 -11.22 -2.00
N ARG A 29 2.25 -11.59 -0.98
CA ARG A 29 1.57 -12.90 -0.91
C ARG A 29 0.56 -13.10 -2.04
N ARG A 30 -0.13 -12.03 -2.46
CA ARG A 30 -1.11 -12.05 -3.55
C ARG A 30 -0.46 -11.92 -4.94
N GLY A 31 0.86 -11.70 -5.00
CA GLY A 31 1.60 -11.55 -6.26
C GLY A 31 1.36 -10.21 -6.97
N TYR A 32 0.82 -9.21 -6.27
CA TYR A 32 0.69 -7.84 -6.81
C TYR A 32 2.04 -7.13 -6.85
N LEU A 33 2.91 -7.44 -5.89
CA LEU A 33 4.28 -6.98 -5.83
C LEU A 33 5.20 -8.17 -5.92
N ASP A 34 6.31 -7.98 -6.64
CA ASP A 34 7.28 -9.03 -6.86
C ASP A 34 8.67 -8.51 -6.48
N PRO A 35 9.33 -9.12 -5.47
CA PRO A 35 10.60 -8.62 -4.92
C PRO A 35 11.79 -8.85 -5.86
N PHE A 36 11.64 -9.68 -6.90
CA PHE A 36 12.70 -9.95 -7.86
C PHE A 36 12.71 -8.93 -9.00
N THR A 37 11.54 -8.44 -9.38
CA THR A 37 11.38 -7.44 -10.44
C THR A 37 11.33 -6.01 -9.92
N GLN A 38 10.95 -5.81 -8.66
CA GLN A 38 10.79 -4.50 -8.04
C GLN A 38 11.76 -4.34 -6.85
N PRO A 39 12.95 -3.75 -7.06
CA PRO A 39 13.83 -3.40 -5.96
C PRO A 39 13.18 -2.32 -5.07
N ASP A 40 13.63 -2.23 -3.81
CA ASP A 40 13.21 -1.17 -2.89
C ASP A 40 11.69 -1.04 -2.64
N ILE A 41 10.95 -2.15 -2.69
CA ILE A 41 9.47 -2.19 -2.54
C ILE A 41 8.98 -1.31 -1.39
N ARG A 42 9.61 -1.40 -0.23
CA ARG A 42 9.23 -0.62 0.95
C ARG A 42 9.25 0.88 0.67
N LYS A 43 10.32 1.37 0.04
CA LYS A 43 10.51 2.80 -0.24
C LYS A 43 9.49 3.28 -1.26
N HIS A 44 9.31 2.54 -2.35
CA HIS A 44 8.34 2.86 -3.38
C HIS A 44 6.89 2.78 -2.89
N LEU A 45 6.57 1.78 -2.07
CA LEU A 45 5.25 1.62 -1.45
C LEU A 45 4.93 2.78 -0.50
N LEU A 46 5.86 3.16 0.37
CA LEU A 46 5.67 4.30 1.28
C LEU A 46 5.56 5.62 0.52
N ALA A 47 6.34 5.82 -0.53
CA ALA A 47 6.23 7.00 -1.40
C ALA A 47 4.88 7.05 -2.11
N ALA A 48 4.43 5.92 -2.67
CA ALA A 48 3.12 5.79 -3.31
C ALA A 48 1.97 6.05 -2.33
N LEU A 49 2.01 5.49 -1.12
CA LEU A 49 1.03 5.73 -0.07
C LEU A 49 1.04 7.20 0.37
N ALA A 50 2.21 7.82 0.54
CA ALA A 50 2.30 9.24 0.88
C ALA A 50 1.73 10.14 -0.22
N GLN A 51 1.97 9.81 -1.50
CA GLN A 51 1.35 10.52 -2.62
C GLN A 51 -0.16 10.34 -2.62
N ALA A 52 -0.65 9.12 -2.36
CA ALA A 52 -2.08 8.83 -2.30
C ALA A 52 -2.81 9.56 -1.17
N VAL A 53 -2.12 9.79 -0.04
CA VAL A 53 -2.64 10.66 1.02
C VAL A 53 -2.80 12.09 0.53
N LYS A 54 -1.82 12.62 -0.21
CA LYS A 54 -1.90 13.97 -0.79
C LYS A 54 -3.01 14.10 -1.83
N ASP A 55 -3.21 13.06 -2.64
CA ASP A 55 -4.29 12.95 -3.61
C ASP A 55 -5.68 12.69 -2.99
N GLY A 56 -5.76 12.49 -1.67
CA GLY A 56 -7.02 12.17 -0.98
C GLY A 56 -7.58 10.79 -1.31
N ARG A 57 -6.77 9.89 -1.90
CA ARG A 57 -7.15 8.52 -2.25
C ARG A 57 -7.08 7.55 -1.07
N VAL A 58 -6.31 7.87 -0.04
CA VAL A 58 -6.21 7.14 1.22
C VAL A 58 -6.08 8.14 2.37
N ALA A 59 -6.64 7.83 3.53
CA ALA A 59 -6.38 8.56 4.75
C ALA A 59 -5.30 7.85 5.56
N LYS A 60 -4.36 8.63 6.10
CA LYS A 60 -3.32 8.14 7.02
C LYS A 60 -3.75 8.41 8.45
N ASP A 61 -3.80 7.36 9.24
CA ASP A 61 -4.03 7.40 10.69
C ASP A 61 -2.68 7.59 11.45
N PRO A 62 -2.69 7.96 12.74
CA PRO A 62 -1.50 8.48 13.43
C PRO A 62 -0.31 7.50 13.52
N VAL A 63 -0.50 6.20 13.25
CA VAL A 63 0.56 5.17 13.38
C VAL A 63 0.72 4.36 12.10
N GLY A 64 1.06 4.99 10.97
CA GLY A 64 1.44 4.25 9.74
C GLY A 64 0.35 3.33 9.17
N VAL A 65 -0.89 3.52 9.64
CA VAL A 65 -2.10 2.83 9.19
C VAL A 65 -2.71 3.68 8.08
N TYR A 66 -3.09 3.01 7.00
CA TYR A 66 -3.75 3.61 5.87
C TYR A 66 -5.14 3.01 5.75
N ARG A 67 -6.12 3.86 5.45
CA ARG A 67 -7.50 3.45 5.16
C ARG A 67 -7.96 4.11 3.87
N LEU A 68 -8.93 3.49 3.22
CA LEU A 68 -9.65 4.16 2.14
C LEU A 68 -10.49 5.31 2.75
N PRO A 69 -10.63 6.44 2.02
CA PRO A 69 -11.40 7.60 2.46
C PRO A 69 -12.87 7.25 2.69
#